data_AF-A0A2H6LM82-F1
#
_entry.id   AF-A0A2H6LM82-F1
#
_cell.length_a   1.000
_cell.length_b   1.000
_cell.length_c   1.000
_cell.angle_alpha   90.00
_cell.angle_beta   90.00
_cell.angle_gamma   90.00
#
_symmetry.space_group_name_H-M   'P 1'
#
loop_
_entity.id
_entity.type
_entity.pdbx_description
1 polymer ?
#
loop_
_entity_poly.entity_id
_entity_poly.type
_entity_poly.pdbx_seq_one_letter_code
_entity_poly.pdbx_strand_id
1 'polypeptide(L)' 'MSIQEKSRALMVRQHQQVKNRQQSMLMRAAQELGLPEEASNYWNPIQGKIDQTARTIYGSSNASMS' A
#
# COMPACT_ATOMS: atom_id res chain seq x y z
N MET A 1 22.59 -2.94 13.67
CA MET A 1 21.16 -2.59 13.55
C MET A 1 20.41 -3.18 14.73
N SER A 2 19.80 -2.33 15.55
CA SER A 2 19.01 -2.73 16.73
C SER A 2 17.68 -3.41 16.33
N ILE A 3 17.02 -4.08 17.28
CA ILE A 3 15.69 -4.69 17.04
C ILE A 3 14.67 -3.62 16.66
N GLN A 4 14.77 -2.44 17.27
CA GLN A 4 13.90 -1.29 17.03
C GLN A 4 14.10 -0.72 15.61
N GLU A 5 15.34 -0.66 15.13
CA GLU A 5 15.63 -0.23 13.76
C GLU A 5 15.08 -1.25 12.74
N LYS A 6 15.23 -2.55 13.03
CA LYS A 6 14.66 -3.61 12.18
C LYS A 6 13.14 -3.53 12.13
N SER A 7 12.47 -3.36 13.28
CA SER A 7 11.01 -3.27 13.33
C SER A 7 10.50 -2.05 12.57
N ARG A 8 11.15 -0.89 12.72
CA ARG A 8 10.84 0.31 11.94
C ARG A 8 11.02 0.08 10.44
N ALA A 9 12.13 -0.55 10.03
CA ALA A 9 12.38 -0.85 8.62
C ALA A 9 11.31 -1.77 8.01
N LEU A 10 10.86 -2.79 8.75
CA LEU A 10 9.79 -3.68 8.33
C LEU A 10 8.44 -2.94 8.18
N MET A 11 8.10 -2.07 9.13
CA MET A 11 6.86 -1.28 9.08
C MET A 11 6.84 -0.31 7.90
N VAL A 12 7.96 0.40 7.66
CA VAL A 12 8.09 1.32 6.50
C VAL A 12 8.00 0.54 5.18
N ARG A 13 8.66 -0.63 5.11
CA ARG A 13 8.60 -1.49 3.92
C ARG A 13 7.16 -1.96 3.65
N GLN A 14 6.45 -2.43 4.68
CA GLN A 14 5.06 -2.86 4.54
C GLN A 14 4.16 -1.71 4.06
N HIS A 15 4.36 -0.52 4.60
CA HIS A 15 3.65 0.69 4.19
C HIS A 15 3.84 1.00 2.71
N GLN A 16 5.10 1.01 2.25
CA GLN A 16 5.40 1.28 0.85
C GLN A 16 4.83 0.20 -0.08
N GLN A 17 4.87 -1.07 0.34
CA GLN A 17 4.32 -2.18 -0.46
C GLN A 17 2.81 -2.04 -0.67
N VAL A 18 2.06 -1.71 0.39
CA VAL A 18 0.61 -1.48 0.30
C VAL A 18 0.31 -0.30 -0.63
N LYS A 19 0.99 0.83 -0.45
CA LYS A 19 0.82 2.01 -1.29
C LYS A 19 1.10 1.69 -2.76
N ASN A 20 2.25 1.09 -3.07
CA ASN A 20 2.63 0.78 -4.45
C ASN A 20 1.60 -0.13 -5.13
N ARG A 21 1.14 -1.18 -4.43
CA ARG A 21 0.12 -2.09 -4.97
C ARG A 21 -1.21 -1.40 -5.22
N GLN A 22 -1.66 -0.56 -4.29
CA GLN A 22 -2.88 0.23 -4.48
C GLN A 22 -2.76 1.11 -5.72
N GLN A 23 -1.68 1.89 -5.83
CA GLN A 23 -1.48 2.81 -6.94
C GLN A 23 -1.36 2.07 -8.28
N SER A 24 -0.66 0.93 -8.33
CA SER A 24 -0.59 0.11 -9.56
C SER A 24 -1.94 -0.43 -10.00
N MET A 25 -2.80 -0.86 -9.05
CA MET A 25 -4.15 -1.33 -9.37
C MET A 25 -5.05 -0.18 -9.83
N LEU A 26 -4.97 0.98 -9.18
CA LEU A 26 -5.71 2.17 -9.59
C LEU A 26 -5.26 2.68 -10.96
N MET A 27 -3.96 2.65 -11.26
CA MET A 27 -3.42 3.02 -12.58
C MET A 27 -4.02 2.16 -13.69
N ARG A 28 -4.08 0.84 -13.47
CA ARG A 28 -4.70 -0.08 -14.43
C ARG A 28 -6.19 0.23 -14.62
N ALA A 29 -6.93 0.39 -13.54
CA ALA A 29 -8.36 0.70 -13.60
C ALA A 29 -8.63 2.07 -14.26
N ALA A 30 -7.79 3.07 -13.97
CA ALA A 30 -7.89 4.39 -14.58
C ALA A 30 -7.70 4.32 -16.09
N GLN A 31 -6.68 3.58 -16.55
CA GLN A 31 -6.43 3.36 -17.97
C GLN A 31 -7.60 2.64 -18.66
N GLU A 32 -8.16 1.60 -18.03
CA GLU A 32 -9.30 0.85 -18.57
C GLU A 32 -10.57 1.70 -18.68
N LEU A 33 -10.78 2.63 -17.76
CA LEU A 33 -11.95 3.51 -17.71
C LEU A 33 -11.73 4.85 -18.43
N GLY A 34 -10.56 5.09 -19.02
CA GLY A 34 -10.20 6.37 -19.65
C GLY A 34 -10.12 7.55 -18.67
N LEU A 35 -9.85 7.27 -17.39
CA LEU A 35 -9.66 8.28 -16.36
C LEU A 35 -8.25 8.89 -16.41
N PRO A 36 -8.08 10.12 -15.91
CA PRO A 36 -6.77 10.75 -15.79
C PRO A 36 -5.81 9.94 -14.91
N GLU A 37 -4.50 10.01 -15.21
CA GLU A 37 -3.45 9.28 -14.48
C GLU A 37 -3.40 9.66 -13.00
N GLU A 38 -3.83 10.88 -12.65
CA GLU A 38 -3.93 11.38 -11.28
C GLU A 38 -4.82 10.51 -10.38
N ALA A 39 -5.79 9.78 -10.95
CA ALA A 39 -6.61 8.84 -10.22
C ALA A 39 -5.77 7.72 -9.56
N SER A 40 -4.65 7.35 -10.18
CA SER A 40 -3.70 6.36 -9.64
C SER A 40 -2.90 6.88 -8.46
N ASN A 41 -2.77 8.20 -8.33
CA ASN A 41 -2.01 8.85 -7.26
C ASN A 41 -2.81 8.98 -5.95
N TYR A 42 -4.06 8.49 -5.91
CA TYR A 42 -4.89 8.53 -4.72
C TYR A 42 -4.19 7.86 -3.53
N TRP A 43 -3.95 8.64 -2.48
CA TRP A 43 -3.40 8.19 -1.22
C TRP A 43 -3.85 9.12 -0.10
N ASN A 44 -4.73 8.64 0.79
CA ASN A 44 -5.30 9.46 1.86
C ASN A 44 -5.22 8.77 3.24
N PRO A 45 -4.00 8.66 3.83
CA PRO A 45 -3.82 8.07 5.15
C PRO A 45 -4.25 9.03 6.27
N ILE A 46 -5.01 8.52 7.24
CA ILE A 46 -5.35 9.30 8.45
C ILE A 46 -4.18 9.25 9.41
N GLN A 47 -3.63 10.42 9.79
CA GLN A 47 -2.47 10.53 10.69
C GLN A 47 -1.23 9.75 10.20
N GLY A 48 -1.07 9.62 8.87
CA GLY A 48 0.03 8.84 8.27
C GLY A 48 -0.12 7.32 8.41
N LYS A 49 -1.21 6.84 9.03
CA LYS A 49 -1.53 5.40 9.11
C LYS A 49 -2.21 4.95 7.82
N ILE A 50 -1.85 3.75 7.40
CA ILE A 50 -2.49 3.10 6.26
C ILE A 50 -3.97 2.90 6.60
N ASP A 51 -4.85 3.22 5.65
CA ASP A 51 -6.26 2.88 5.76
C ASP A 51 -6.46 1.37 5.97
N GLN A 52 -7.34 0.97 6.89
CA GLN A 52 -7.49 -0.44 7.26
C GLN A 52 -7.98 -1.30 6.08
N THR A 53 -8.81 -0.74 5.21
CA THR A 53 -9.31 -1.42 4.00
C THR A 53 -8.17 -1.61 3.01
N ALA A 54 -7.38 -0.56 2.75
CA ALA A 54 -6.19 -0.65 1.91
C ALA A 54 -5.18 -1.70 2.44
N ARG A 55 -4.98 -1.76 3.76
CA ARG A 55 -4.11 -2.77 4.39
C ARG A 55 -4.64 -4.19 4.18
N THR A 56 -5.95 -4.39 4.29
CA THR A 56 -6.59 -5.70 4.14
C THR A 56 -6.52 -6.20 2.70
N ILE A 57 -6.76 -5.31 1.73
CA ILE A 57 -6.83 -5.68 0.31
C ILE A 57 -5.43 -5.83 -0.31
N TYR A 58 -4.50 -4.91 -0.01
CA TYR A 58 -3.20 -4.85 -0.68
C TYR A 58 -2.04 -5.35 0.20
N GLY A 59 -2.29 -5.65 1.47
CA GLY A 59 -1.32 -6.21 2.39
C GLY A 59 -0.82 -7.60 1.98
N SER A 60 0.16 -8.12 2.71
CA SER A 60 0.54 -9.53 2.61
C SER A 60 -0.61 -10.40 3.10
N SER A 61 -1.07 -11.35 2.29
CA SER A 61 -2.07 -12.33 2.71
C SER A 61 -1.55 -13.17 3.88
N ASN A 62 -2.42 -13.52 4.82
CA ASN A 62 -2.07 -14.44 5.92
C ASN A 62 -1.63 -15.83 5.41
N ALA A 63 -1.95 -16.17 4.16
CA ALA A 63 -1.56 -17.44 3.54
C ALA A 63 -0.05 -17.53 3.17
N SER A 64 0.68 -16.41 3.12
CA SER A 64 2.12 -16.43 2.79
C SER A 64 3.03 -16.61 4.02
N MET A 65 2.47 -17.02 5.16
CA MET A 65 3.19 -17.23 6.42
C MET A 65 3.46 -18.70 6.77
N SER A 66 3.09 -19.63 5.87
CA SER A 66 3.35 -21.07 6.02
C SER A 66 4.76 -21.46 5.60
#